data_AF-A0A151RQL5-F1
#
_entry.id   AF-A0A151RQL5-F1
#
_cell.length_a   1.000
_cell.length_b   1.000
_cell.length_c   1.000
_cell.angle_alpha   90.00
_cell.angle_beta   90.00
_cell.angle_gamma   90.00
#
_symmetry.space_group_name_H-M   'P 1'
#
loop_
_entity.id
_entity.type
_entity.pdbx_description
1 polymer ?
#
loop_
_entity_poly.entity_id
_entity_poly.type
_entity_poly.pdbx_seq_one_letter_code
_entity_poly.pdbx_strand_id
1 'polypeptide(L)'
;MFDRAPTAWVNPVLPKCTECGKENSVKPILGNTKKKTINWLFLLLTQMLGFCTLNQLRYFCKHNKIHRTGAKDRLLYVTYMSLLNQLVPEWFE
;
A
#
# COMPACT_ATOMS: atom_id res chain seq x y z
N MET A 1 -14.65 14.26 -2.84
CA MET A 1 -14.34 12.99 -3.53
C MET A 1 -12.84 12.77 -3.46
N PHE A 2 -12.36 12.14 -2.39
CA PHE A 2 -10.99 11.60 -2.33
C PHE A 2 -11.09 10.14 -2.76
N ASP A 3 -11.11 9.86 -4.07
CA ASP A 3 -11.14 8.48 -4.59
C ASP A 3 -9.77 8.01 -5.10
N ARG A 4 -8.74 8.85 -4.92
CA ARG A 4 -7.37 8.63 -5.40
C ARG A 4 -6.38 8.79 -4.27
N ALA A 5 -5.33 7.97 -4.30
CA ALA A 5 -4.28 8.04 -3.31
C ALA A 5 -3.51 9.36 -3.46
N PRO A 6 -3.18 10.05 -2.36
CA PRO A 6 -2.32 11.22 -2.39
C PRO A 6 -0.96 10.91 -3.04
N THR A 7 -0.29 11.92 -3.60
CA THR A 7 1.02 11.78 -4.25
C THR A 7 2.04 11.09 -3.36
N ALA A 8 2.00 11.32 -2.04
CA ALA A 8 2.90 10.70 -1.07
C ALA A 8 2.75 9.17 -0.98
N TRP A 9 1.59 8.61 -1.35
CA TRP A 9 1.36 7.17 -1.42
C TRP A 9 1.66 6.62 -2.81
N VAL A 10 1.43 7.40 -3.87
CA VAL A 10 1.74 7.03 -5.26
C VAL A 10 3.26 6.99 -5.49
N ASN A 11 3.97 7.95 -4.90
CA ASN A 11 5.42 8.11 -4.94
C ASN A 11 5.97 8.13 -3.50
N PRO A 12 6.09 6.97 -2.83
CA PRO A 12 6.58 6.91 -1.45
C PRO A 12 8.00 7.45 -1.32
N VAL A 13 8.25 8.19 -0.24
CA VAL A 13 9.61 8.55 0.18
C VAL A 13 10.25 7.34 0.83
N LEU A 14 11.37 6.87 0.28
CA LEU A 14 12.11 5.74 0.80
C LEU A 14 13.08 6.18 1.90
N PRO A 15 13.32 5.33 2.90
CA PRO A 15 14.35 5.59 3.87
C PRO A 15 15.74 5.61 3.23
N LYS A 16 16.64 6.37 3.87
CA LYS A 16 18.07 6.38 3.59
C LYS A 16 18.66 4.99 3.84
N CYS A 17 19.57 4.54 2.97
CA CYS A 17 20.33 3.32 3.22
C CYS A 17 21.35 3.55 4.34
N THR A 18 21.30 2.74 5.39
CA THR A 18 22.26 2.79 6.52
C THR A 18 23.67 2.38 6.11
N GLU A 19 23.79 1.50 5.10
CA GLU A 19 25.08 0.95 4.67
C GLU A 19 25.86 1.89 3.74
N CYS A 20 25.18 2.50 2.76
CA CYS A 20 25.85 3.35 1.76
C CYS A 20 25.48 4.83 1.85
N GLY A 21 24.59 5.21 2.77
CA GLY A 21 24.17 6.60 2.99
C GLY A 21 23.32 7.20 1.86
N LYS A 22 22.95 6.43 0.83
CA LYS A 22 22.13 6.92 -0.27
C LYS A 22 20.72 7.25 0.22
N GLU A 23 20.28 8.48 -0.06
CA GLU A 23 18.92 8.93 0.25
C GLU A 23 17.90 8.27 -0.70
N ASN A 24 16.67 8.09 -0.21
CA ASN A 24 15.53 7.62 -0.99
C ASN A 24 15.81 6.33 -1.81
N SER A 25 16.42 5.32 -1.19
CA SER A 25 16.93 4.15 -1.94
C SER A 25 16.48 2.78 -1.42
N VAL A 26 15.95 2.67 -0.20
CA VAL A 26 15.58 1.37 0.40
C VAL A 26 14.11 1.08 0.10
N LYS A 27 13.84 0.13 -0.81
CA LYS A 27 12.48 -0.25 -1.23
C LYS A 27 12.12 -1.69 -0.83
N PRO A 28 10.83 -2.01 -0.62
CA PRO A 28 10.41 -3.37 -0.35
C PRO A 28 10.56 -4.28 -1.59
N ILE A 29 10.88 -5.55 -1.37
CA ILE A 29 10.96 -6.56 -2.43
C ILE A 29 9.60 -7.26 -2.54
N LEU A 30 8.84 -6.93 -3.60
CA LEU A 30 7.48 -7.44 -3.80
C LEU A 30 7.28 -8.26 -5.08
N GLY A 31 8.27 -8.30 -5.98
CA GLY A 31 8.10 -8.84 -7.35
C GLY A 31 7.65 -10.32 -7.39
N ASN A 32 8.38 -11.19 -6.71
CA ASN A 32 8.09 -12.64 -6.66
C ASN A 32 7.34 -13.07 -5.40
N THR A 33 6.95 -12.11 -4.56
CA THR A 33 6.28 -12.39 -3.29
C THR A 33 4.89 -12.97 -3.53
N LYS A 34 4.61 -14.15 -2.97
CA LYS A 34 3.28 -14.76 -3.01
C LYS A 34 2.28 -13.77 -2.38
N LYS A 35 1.20 -13.44 -3.09
CA LYS A 35 0.27 -12.37 -2.65
C LYS A 35 -0.30 -12.59 -1.24
N LYS A 36 -0.50 -13.86 -0.86
CA LYS A 36 -0.97 -14.28 0.47
C LYS A 36 0.04 -14.06 1.61
N THR A 37 1.32 -13.88 1.30
CA THR A 37 2.39 -13.67 2.28
C THR A 37 2.82 -12.20 2.37
N ILE A 38 2.15 -11.30 1.65
CA ILE A 38 2.41 -9.86 1.76
C ILE A 38 1.96 -9.40 3.14
N ASN A 39 2.87 -8.78 3.88
CA ASN A 39 2.54 -8.13 5.14
C ASN A 39 1.95 -6.74 4.87
N TRP A 40 0.63 -6.68 4.71
CA TRP A 40 -0.10 -5.45 4.37
C TRP A 40 -0.02 -4.38 5.46
N LEU A 41 -0.02 -4.78 6.74
CA LEU A 41 0.11 -3.86 7.87
C LEU A 41 1.49 -3.19 7.86
N PHE A 42 2.56 -3.96 7.64
CA PHE A 42 3.90 -3.38 7.52
C PHE A 42 3.97 -2.35 6.38
N LEU A 43 3.40 -2.66 5.21
CA LEU A 43 3.38 -1.72 4.09
C LEU A 43 2.54 -0.47 4.37
N LEU A 44 1.47 -0.59 5.16
CA LEU A 44 0.70 0.57 5.62
C LEU A 44 1.55 1.46 6.53
N LEU A 45 2.09 0.90 7.62
CA LEU A 45 2.79 1.66 8.66
C LEU A 45 4.07 2.34 8.14
N THR A 46 4.69 1.76 7.12
CA THR A 46 5.90 2.30 6.48
C THR A 46 5.60 3.19 5.27
N GLN A 47 4.33 3.46 4.96
CA GLN A 47 3.90 4.22 3.78
C GLN A 47 4.35 3.59 2.43
N MET A 48 4.52 2.26 2.39
CA MET A 48 5.08 1.52 1.25
C MET A 48 4.03 0.83 0.35
N LEU A 49 2.72 1.00 0.61
CA LEU A 49 1.66 0.40 -0.23
C LEU A 49 1.77 0.80 -1.72
N GLY A 50 2.35 1.96 -2.04
CA GLY A 50 2.59 2.42 -3.40
C GLY A 50 3.47 1.48 -4.25
N PHE A 51 4.30 0.66 -3.61
CA PHE A 51 5.14 -0.33 -4.30
C PHE A 51 4.38 -1.58 -4.74
N CYS A 52 3.18 -1.80 -4.21
CA CYS A 52 2.35 -2.91 -4.66
C CYS A 52 1.99 -2.75 -6.14
N THR A 53 2.04 -3.85 -6.87
CA THR A 53 1.52 -3.90 -8.25
C THR A 53 0.00 -3.81 -8.24
N LEU A 54 -0.59 -3.41 -9.36
CA LEU A 54 -2.06 -3.39 -9.52
C LEU A 54 -2.68 -4.77 -9.23
N ASN A 55 -1.99 -5.86 -9.57
CA ASN A 55 -2.47 -7.22 -9.32
C ASN A 55 -2.39 -7.62 -7.83
N GLN A 56 -1.45 -7.07 -7.07
CA GLN A 56 -1.40 -7.24 -5.62
C GLN A 56 -2.53 -6.45 -4.95
N LEU A 57 -2.76 -5.19 -5.34
CA LEU A 57 -3.87 -4.39 -4.82
C LEU A 57 -5.24 -5.02 -5.13
N ARG A 58 -5.43 -5.54 -6.36
CA ARG A 58 -6.64 -6.30 -6.74
C ARG A 58 -6.83 -7.55 -5.90
N TYR A 59 -5.74 -8.23 -5.53
CA TYR A 59 -5.79 -9.39 -4.64
C TYR A 59 -6.26 -8.99 -3.24
N PHE A 60 -5.70 -7.92 -2.66
CA PHE A 60 -6.17 -7.40 -1.39
C PHE A 60 -7.66 -7.06 -1.42
N CYS A 61 -8.09 -6.29 -2.43
CA CYS A 61 -9.50 -5.91 -2.57
C CYS A 61 -10.42 -7.13 -2.68
N LYS A 62 -10.03 -8.15 -3.46
CA LYS A 62 -10.79 -9.42 -3.57
C LYS A 62 -10.99 -10.08 -2.21
N HIS A 63 -9.94 -10.15 -1.39
CA HIS A 63 -9.99 -10.84 -0.10
C HIS A 63 -10.64 -10.03 1.02
N ASN A 64 -10.85 -8.73 0.82
CA ASN A 64 -11.56 -7.85 1.75
C ASN A 64 -12.98 -7.51 1.27
N LYS A 65 -13.50 -8.22 0.26
CA LYS A 65 -14.83 -7.99 -0.35
C LYS A 65 -15.02 -6.56 -0.89
N ILE A 66 -13.94 -5.94 -1.37
CA ILE A 66 -13.95 -4.60 -1.96
C ILE A 66 -13.98 -4.68 -3.48
N HIS A 67 -14.63 -3.71 -4.11
CA HIS A 67 -14.62 -3.57 -5.56
C HIS A 67 -13.18 -3.41 -6.09
N ARG A 68 -12.86 -4.15 -7.14
CA ARG A 68 -11.49 -4.38 -7.62
C ARG A 68 -11.21 -3.82 -9.01
N THR A 69 -12.15 -3.04 -9.58
CA THR A 69 -11.90 -2.28 -10.80
C THR A 69 -11.49 -0.86 -10.46
N GLY A 70 -10.63 -0.29 -11.32
CA GLY A 70 -10.04 1.02 -11.11
C GLY A 70 -8.57 1.05 -11.48
N ALA A 71 -8.04 2.26 -11.62
CA ALA A 71 -6.61 2.47 -11.79
C ALA A 71 -5.86 2.22 -10.46
N LYS A 72 -4.53 2.13 -10.54
CA LYS A 72 -3.66 1.76 -9.41
C LYS A 72 -3.84 2.70 -8.22
N ASP A 73 -3.87 4.00 -8.46
CA ASP A 73 -4.06 5.04 -7.45
C ASP A 73 -5.39 4.94 -6.70
N ARG A 74 -6.47 4.53 -7.37
CA ARG A 74 -7.78 4.30 -6.76
C ARG A 74 -7.77 3.04 -5.90
N LEU A 75 -7.24 1.93 -6.41
CA LEU A 75 -7.12 0.71 -5.59
C LEU A 75 -6.14 0.88 -4.43
N LEU A 76 -5.11 1.70 -4.59
CA LEU A 76 -4.17 2.05 -3.53
C LEU A 76 -4.88 2.81 -2.41
N TYR A 77 -5.66 3.84 -2.74
CA TYR A 77 -6.44 4.60 -1.76
C TYR A 77 -7.41 3.71 -0.99
N VAL A 78 -8.17 2.89 -1.71
CA VAL A 78 -9.13 1.97 -1.11
C VAL A 78 -8.44 0.93 -0.22
N THR A 79 -7.26 0.43 -0.62
CA THR A 79 -6.45 -0.48 0.21
C THR A 79 -5.98 0.22 1.49
N TYR A 80 -5.51 1.47 1.40
CA TYR A 80 -5.12 2.29 2.54
C TYR A 80 -6.28 2.49 3.52
N MET A 81 -7.44 2.96 3.03
CA MET A 81 -8.62 3.21 3.87
C MET A 81 -9.12 1.92 4.53
N SER A 82 -9.14 0.81 3.78
CA SER A 82 -9.55 -0.49 4.32
C SER A 82 -8.60 -0.99 5.40
N LEU A 83 -7.29 -0.81 5.24
CA LEU A 83 -6.32 -1.23 6.25
C LEU A 83 -6.39 -0.32 7.50
N LEU A 84 -6.60 0.98 7.32
CA LEU A 84 -6.83 1.89 8.45
C LEU A 84 -8.07 1.51 9.25
N ASN A 85 -9.18 1.23 8.57
CA ASN A 85 -10.41 0.82 9.25
C ASN A 85 -10.25 -0.54 9.98
N GLN A 86 -9.39 -1.44 9.46
CA GLN A 86 -9.06 -2.69 10.16
C GLN A 86 -8.15 -2.47 11.37
N LEU A 87 -7.27 -1.47 11.33
CA LEU A 87 -6.30 -1.19 12.38
C LEU A 87 -6.90 -0.35 13.51
N VAL A 88 -7.70 0.66 13.16
CA VAL A 88 -8.31 1.63 14.07
C VAL A 88 -9.75 1.92 13.62
N PRO A 89 -10.69 0.99 13.87
CA PRO A 89 -12.08 1.13 13.40
C PRO A 89 -12.80 2.35 13.98
N GLU A 90 -12.42 2.75 15.19
CA GLU A 90 -12.95 3.90 15.94
C GLU A 90 -12.84 5.24 15.17
N TRP A 91 -11.94 5.35 14.19
CA TRP A 91 -11.79 6.56 13.36
C TRP A 91 -12.87 6.70 12.29
N PHE A 92 -13.69 5.67 12.09
CA PHE A 92 -14.66 5.57 10.99
C PHE A 92 -16.11 5.39 11.45
N GLU A 93 -16.36 5.46 12.76
CA GLU A 93 -17.69 5.45 13.38
C GLU A 93 -18.41 6.80 13.28
#